data_AF-A0AAD6DU42-F1
#
_entry.id   AF-A0AAD6DU42-F1
#
_cell.length_a   1.000
_cell.length_b   1.000
_cell.length_c   1.000
_cell.angle_alpha   90.00
_cell.angle_beta   90.00
_cell.angle_gamma   90.00
#
_symmetry.space_group_name_H-M   'P 1'
#
loop_
_entity.id
_entity.type
_entity.pdbx_description
1 polymer ?
#
loop_
_entity_poly.entity_id
_entity_poly.type
_entity_poly.pdbx_seq_one_letter_code
_entity_poly.pdbx_strand_id
1 'polypeptide(L)'
;MKPSLRPTLKPGPAPRLAAKPTLRAPQYTEEYDIAEPLIASILWGRFNEKQQASIQLDSVNGQIQAKNIRYKVPKANGCIDIAAFKAAAEQLNQASTAFAGSKDTKLFFIAKQDLEECIRIGKLPKSWNIEWEVFLDFHRERVGRSNADGSQHKSISIAQRDTFEEEEEGYNDEDVGVEYHEYSGDYEEEEEEAAVQNGYYEDENDYSDEYDDDDNRVEEYGGYTDEENEDGYDVYSGDDSEDDDKDDDSHEDETDQESPGHDSIGEGPKFAYHTERELECVDIGLIRRRAQNHYGLLLTSGSILGWRKTKSGGLLAVMGYECRGNRTARVKQHKDTNGAQESVMKDRSLSILGVGLIAWEVDAMSVFEPIKSLYPTPNGTYPATFIAVRWEGDVWTWESREDFHYLMGDLSQFEVDILLYFMAISQEGDYLKSMTGKRPTFPGIAST
;
A
#
# COMPACT_ATOMS: atom_id res chain seq x y z
N MET A 1 66.05 -18.18 -61.51
CA MET A 1 65.43 -17.40 -60.41
C MET A 1 63.96 -17.79 -60.35
N LYS A 2 63.52 -18.49 -59.29
CA LYS A 2 62.12 -18.90 -59.10
C LYS A 2 61.40 -17.85 -58.26
N PRO A 3 60.19 -17.38 -58.63
CA PRO A 3 59.44 -16.43 -57.81
C PRO A 3 58.82 -17.16 -56.62
N SER A 4 59.03 -16.57 -55.43
CA SER A 4 58.46 -17.02 -54.15
C SER A 4 56.98 -16.60 -54.08
N LEU A 5 56.09 -17.58 -54.00
CA LEU A 5 54.67 -17.38 -53.78
C LEU A 5 54.43 -17.07 -52.29
N ARG A 6 53.86 -15.88 -52.01
CA ARG A 6 53.43 -15.50 -50.66
C ARG A 6 52.16 -16.26 -50.26
N PRO A 7 51.98 -16.61 -48.98
CA PRO A 7 50.77 -17.29 -48.52
C PRO A 7 49.58 -16.31 -48.46
N THR A 8 48.46 -16.70 -49.04
CA THR A 8 47.16 -16.05 -48.90
C THR A 8 46.63 -16.21 -47.48
N LEU A 9 46.55 -15.09 -46.74
CA LEU A 9 45.88 -14.99 -45.44
C LEU A 9 44.38 -15.30 -45.61
N LYS A 10 43.87 -16.26 -44.84
CA LYS A 10 42.43 -16.57 -44.78
C LYS A 10 41.68 -15.40 -44.13
N PRO A 11 40.50 -15.00 -44.65
CA PRO A 11 39.66 -14.00 -44.00
C PRO A 11 39.18 -14.53 -42.64
N GLY A 12 39.38 -13.74 -41.60
CA GLY A 12 38.89 -14.03 -40.25
C GLY A 12 37.37 -14.00 -40.19
N PRO A 13 36.75 -14.67 -39.20
CA PRO A 13 35.30 -14.73 -39.03
C PRO A 13 34.74 -13.32 -38.82
N ALA A 14 33.66 -13.01 -39.55
CA ALA A 14 32.99 -11.72 -39.46
C ALA A 14 32.49 -11.49 -38.02
N PRO A 15 32.65 -10.28 -37.47
CA PRO A 15 32.16 -9.94 -36.13
C PRO A 15 30.64 -10.17 -36.06
N ARG A 16 30.21 -10.99 -35.09
CA ARG A 16 28.79 -11.21 -34.80
C ARG A 16 28.19 -9.86 -34.37
N LEU A 17 27.25 -9.35 -35.16
CA LEU A 17 26.44 -8.19 -34.81
C LEU A 17 25.78 -8.45 -33.45
N ALA A 18 26.14 -7.66 -32.44
CA ALA A 18 25.54 -7.72 -31.12
C ALA A 18 24.02 -7.61 -31.26
N ALA A 19 23.29 -8.57 -30.69
CA ALA A 19 21.84 -8.58 -30.69
C ALA A 19 21.35 -7.26 -30.08
N LYS A 20 20.47 -6.54 -30.81
CA LYS A 20 19.85 -5.31 -30.30
C LYS A 20 19.23 -5.61 -28.93
N PRO A 21 19.52 -4.83 -27.88
CA PRO A 21 18.91 -5.03 -26.58
C PRO A 21 17.40 -4.94 -26.73
N THR A 22 16.71 -6.04 -26.44
CA THR A 22 15.25 -6.10 -26.42
C THR A 22 14.80 -5.25 -25.23
N LEU A 23 14.43 -3.99 -25.51
CA LEU A 23 13.84 -3.09 -24.51
C LEU A 23 12.64 -3.79 -23.87
N ARG A 24 12.79 -4.17 -22.60
CA ARG A 24 11.74 -4.80 -21.79
C ARG A 24 10.57 -3.82 -21.73
N ALA A 25 9.35 -4.31 -21.95
CA ALA A 25 8.17 -3.47 -21.85
C ALA A 25 8.11 -2.80 -20.46
N PRO A 26 7.79 -1.50 -20.37
CA PRO A 26 7.71 -0.80 -19.09
C PRO A 26 6.62 -1.45 -18.23
N GLN A 27 6.96 -1.76 -16.98
CA GLN A 27 6.01 -2.14 -15.96
C GLN A 27 5.63 -0.89 -15.16
N TYR A 28 4.33 -0.61 -15.07
CA TYR A 28 3.78 0.56 -14.35
C TYR A 28 3.35 0.20 -12.92
N THR A 29 3.98 -0.80 -12.30
CA THR A 29 3.54 -1.36 -11.01
C THR A 29 3.48 -0.29 -9.91
N GLU A 30 4.49 0.59 -9.85
CA GLU A 30 4.54 1.68 -8.88
C GLU A 30 3.42 2.71 -9.10
N GLU A 31 3.18 3.12 -10.35
CA GLU A 31 2.09 4.04 -10.69
C GLU A 31 0.71 3.43 -10.42
N TYR A 32 0.55 2.14 -10.69
CA TYR A 32 -0.69 1.43 -10.44
C TYR A 32 -0.94 1.22 -8.94
N ASP A 33 0.10 0.98 -8.13
CA ASP A 33 -0.01 0.93 -6.67
C ASP A 33 -0.46 2.29 -6.09
N ILE A 34 -0.04 3.41 -6.70
CA ILE A 34 -0.52 4.75 -6.33
C ILE A 34 -1.95 4.99 -6.82
N ALA A 35 -2.27 4.55 -8.04
CA ALA A 35 -3.57 4.78 -8.68
C ALA A 35 -4.72 3.98 -8.05
N GLU A 36 -4.48 2.75 -7.57
CA GLU A 36 -5.51 1.86 -7.01
C GLU A 36 -6.41 2.56 -5.96
N PRO A 37 -5.88 3.20 -4.89
CA PRO A 37 -6.72 3.92 -3.92
C PRO A 37 -7.42 5.17 -4.49
N LEU A 38 -6.85 5.80 -5.52
CA LEU A 38 -7.46 6.96 -6.17
C LEU A 38 -8.65 6.54 -7.05
N ILE A 39 -8.52 5.42 -7.75
CA ILE A 39 -9.61 4.82 -8.52
C ILE A 39 -10.75 4.40 -7.59
N ALA A 40 -10.44 3.78 -6.45
CA ALA A 40 -11.45 3.47 -5.44
C ALA A 40 -12.16 4.75 -4.94
N SER A 41 -11.41 5.85 -4.78
CA SER A 41 -11.98 7.15 -4.41
C SER A 41 -12.86 7.75 -5.51
N ILE A 42 -12.54 7.58 -6.80
CA ILE A 42 -13.41 8.00 -7.92
C ILE A 42 -14.72 7.20 -7.93
N LEU A 43 -14.63 5.88 -7.78
CA LEU A 43 -15.79 5.00 -7.85
C LEU A 43 -16.72 5.25 -6.65
N TRP A 44 -16.16 5.23 -5.43
CA TRP A 44 -16.92 5.12 -4.19
C TRP A 44 -16.93 6.37 -3.31
N GLY A 45 -15.99 7.30 -3.53
CA GLY A 45 -15.81 8.47 -2.66
C GLY A 45 -16.91 9.51 -2.74
N ARG A 46 -16.83 10.51 -1.86
CA ARG A 46 -17.68 11.71 -1.90
C ARG A 46 -17.27 12.63 -3.05
N PHE A 47 -18.12 13.59 -3.42
CA PHE A 47 -17.84 14.54 -4.51
C PHE A 47 -16.44 15.19 -4.43
N ASN A 48 -16.06 15.69 -3.25
CA ASN A 48 -14.75 16.32 -3.04
C ASN A 48 -13.60 15.31 -3.16
N GLU A 49 -13.78 14.08 -2.67
CA GLU A 49 -12.78 13.01 -2.78
C GLU A 49 -12.59 12.58 -4.24
N LYS A 50 -13.68 12.45 -5.01
CA LYS A 50 -13.65 12.16 -6.45
C LYS A 50 -12.90 13.23 -7.24
N GLN A 51 -13.15 14.51 -6.92
CA GLN A 51 -12.44 15.65 -7.52
C GLN A 51 -10.94 15.58 -7.24
N GLN A 52 -10.56 15.44 -5.97
CA GLN A 52 -9.16 15.34 -5.57
C GLN A 52 -8.45 14.13 -6.19
N ALA A 53 -9.10 12.96 -6.19
CA ALA A 53 -8.56 11.75 -6.80
C ALA A 53 -8.35 11.89 -8.31
N SER A 54 -9.23 12.62 -9.00
CA SER A 54 -9.07 12.90 -10.44
C SER A 54 -7.80 13.71 -10.72
N ILE A 55 -7.58 14.78 -9.96
CA ILE A 55 -6.39 15.64 -10.11
C ILE A 55 -5.11 14.84 -9.84
N GLN A 56 -5.12 13.97 -8.82
CA GLN A 56 -3.98 13.12 -8.51
C GLN A 56 -3.72 12.06 -9.60
N LEU A 57 -4.78 11.49 -10.18
CA LEU A 57 -4.64 10.56 -11.31
C LEU A 57 -4.11 11.22 -12.58
N ASP A 58 -4.39 12.50 -12.82
CA ASP A 58 -3.76 13.25 -13.91
C ASP A 58 -2.24 13.32 -13.71
N SER A 59 -1.77 13.53 -12.47
CA SER A 59 -0.34 13.48 -12.15
C SER A 59 0.26 12.09 -12.37
N VAL A 60 -0.43 11.02 -11.97
CA VAL A 60 0.01 9.62 -12.23
C VAL A 60 0.09 9.35 -13.72
N ASN A 61 -0.91 9.77 -14.51
CA ASN A 61 -0.87 9.67 -15.97
C ASN A 61 0.31 10.42 -16.57
N GLY A 62 0.67 11.58 -16.02
CA GLY A 62 1.89 12.31 -16.40
C GLY A 62 3.17 11.48 -16.19
N GLN A 63 3.27 10.75 -15.07
CA GLN A 63 4.40 9.85 -14.78
C GLN A 63 4.46 8.67 -15.76
N ILE A 64 3.31 8.05 -16.05
CA ILE A 64 3.20 6.96 -17.04
C ILE A 64 3.63 7.44 -18.43
N GLN A 65 3.15 8.62 -18.85
CA GLN A 65 3.53 9.21 -20.15
C GLN A 65 5.02 9.52 -20.22
N ALA A 66 5.62 10.05 -19.14
CA ALA A 66 7.06 10.29 -19.06
C ALA A 66 7.86 8.99 -19.19
N LYS A 67 7.45 7.91 -18.49
CA LYS A 67 8.03 6.56 -18.67
C LYS A 67 7.88 6.09 -20.12
N ASN A 68 6.70 6.26 -20.73
CA ASN A 68 6.46 5.85 -22.11
C ASN A 68 7.39 6.54 -23.12
N ILE A 69 7.60 7.85 -22.96
CA ILE A 69 8.54 8.61 -23.79
C ILE A 69 9.96 8.05 -23.63
N ARG A 70 10.40 7.82 -22.39
CA ARG A 70 11.73 7.26 -22.08
C ARG A 70 11.96 5.89 -22.71
N TYR A 71 10.95 5.03 -22.70
CA TYR A 71 11.04 3.66 -23.24
C TYR A 71 10.61 3.54 -24.70
N LYS A 72 10.35 4.66 -25.40
CA LYS A 72 9.88 4.70 -26.80
C LYS A 72 8.60 3.87 -27.03
N VAL A 73 7.70 3.88 -26.05
CA VAL A 73 6.37 3.24 -26.10
C VAL A 73 5.32 4.31 -26.41
N PRO A 74 4.20 3.99 -27.11
CA PRO A 74 3.13 4.95 -27.34
C PRO A 74 2.66 5.63 -26.05
N LYS A 75 2.53 6.96 -26.06
CA LYS A 75 2.21 7.77 -24.86
C LYS A 75 0.98 7.28 -24.10
N ALA A 76 -0.05 6.82 -24.83
CA ALA A 76 -1.31 6.36 -24.26
C ALA A 76 -1.26 4.96 -23.62
N ASN A 77 -0.19 4.18 -23.84
CA ASN A 77 -0.13 2.82 -23.32
C ASN A 77 -0.06 2.81 -21.78
N GLY A 78 -0.96 2.09 -21.13
CA GLY A 78 -1.07 2.03 -19.66
C GLY A 78 -1.62 3.30 -19.01
N CYS A 79 -2.00 4.34 -19.77
CA CYS A 79 -2.67 5.50 -19.19
C CYS A 79 -4.08 5.14 -18.71
N ILE A 80 -4.48 5.74 -17.60
CA ILE A 80 -5.75 5.53 -16.94
C ILE A 80 -6.78 6.48 -17.55
N ASP A 81 -7.88 5.94 -18.09
CA ASP A 81 -8.98 6.74 -18.60
C ASP A 81 -9.87 7.23 -17.45
N ILE A 82 -9.51 8.38 -16.89
CA ILE A 82 -10.21 8.99 -15.75
C ILE A 82 -11.68 9.29 -16.10
N ALA A 83 -11.98 9.63 -17.35
CA ALA A 83 -13.35 9.91 -17.78
C ALA A 83 -14.21 8.64 -17.77
N ALA A 84 -13.67 7.51 -18.23
CA ALA A 84 -14.34 6.22 -18.15
C ALA A 84 -14.62 5.79 -16.70
N PHE A 85 -13.66 5.96 -15.78
CA PHE A 85 -13.89 5.66 -14.36
C PHE A 85 -14.94 6.59 -13.71
N LYS A 86 -15.01 7.86 -14.11
CA LYS A 86 -16.09 8.78 -13.67
C LYS A 86 -17.45 8.34 -14.21
N ALA A 87 -17.53 7.99 -15.49
CA ALA A 87 -18.76 7.49 -16.11
C ALA A 87 -19.24 6.20 -15.42
N ALA A 88 -18.33 5.25 -15.16
CA ALA A 88 -18.64 4.05 -14.40
C ALA A 88 -19.16 4.38 -13.00
N ALA A 89 -18.55 5.34 -12.30
CA ALA A 89 -19.02 5.79 -11.00
C ALA A 89 -20.46 6.36 -11.04
N GLU A 90 -20.82 7.09 -12.09
CA GLU A 90 -22.19 7.59 -12.30
C GLU A 90 -23.16 6.45 -12.60
N GLN A 91 -22.79 5.51 -13.46
CA GLN A 91 -23.61 4.33 -13.78
C GLN A 91 -23.85 3.47 -12.53
N LEU A 92 -22.85 3.29 -11.67
CA LEU A 92 -23.01 2.57 -10.38
C LEU A 92 -23.95 3.29 -9.42
N ASN A 93 -23.94 4.63 -9.40
CA ASN A 93 -24.90 5.42 -8.63
C ASN A 93 -26.34 5.23 -9.15
N GLN A 94 -26.51 5.19 -10.47
CA GLN A 94 -27.81 4.90 -11.09
C GLN A 94 -28.25 3.47 -10.79
N ALA A 95 -27.34 2.49 -10.90
CA ALA A 95 -27.57 1.09 -10.57
C ALA A 95 -28.00 0.92 -9.11
N SER A 96 -27.34 1.61 -8.16
CA SER A 96 -27.74 1.57 -6.75
C SER A 96 -29.15 2.13 -6.52
N THR A 97 -29.51 3.20 -7.23
CA THR A 97 -30.85 3.82 -7.14
C THR A 97 -31.92 2.86 -7.69
N ALA A 98 -31.68 2.26 -8.86
CA ALA A 98 -32.58 1.27 -9.44
C ALA A 98 -32.72 0.02 -8.55
N PHE A 99 -31.59 -0.49 -8.02
CA PHE A 99 -31.58 -1.64 -7.14
C PHE A 99 -32.34 -1.39 -5.82
N ALA A 100 -32.31 -0.15 -5.30
CA ALA A 100 -33.09 0.22 -4.11
C ALA A 100 -34.61 0.06 -4.33
N GLY A 101 -35.11 0.50 -5.50
CA GLY A 101 -36.54 0.55 -5.81
C GLY A 101 -37.12 -0.76 -6.35
N SER A 102 -36.37 -1.45 -7.22
CA SER A 102 -36.89 -2.60 -7.98
C SER A 102 -36.04 -3.87 -7.88
N LYS A 103 -34.92 -3.84 -7.14
CA LYS A 103 -33.91 -4.91 -7.12
C LYS A 103 -33.33 -5.25 -8.50
N ASP A 104 -33.43 -4.31 -9.46
CA ASP A 104 -32.86 -4.49 -10.79
C ASP A 104 -31.32 -4.45 -10.75
N THR A 105 -30.69 -5.48 -11.32
CA THR A 105 -29.24 -5.66 -11.37
C THR A 105 -28.66 -5.35 -12.76
N LYS A 106 -29.50 -5.10 -13.78
CA LYS A 106 -29.06 -4.91 -15.16
C LYS A 106 -28.09 -3.74 -15.31
N LEU A 107 -28.41 -2.60 -14.69
CA LEU A 107 -27.56 -1.41 -14.75
C LEU A 107 -26.18 -1.64 -14.12
N PHE A 108 -26.09 -2.49 -13.09
CA PHE A 108 -24.81 -2.87 -12.51
C PHE A 108 -23.96 -3.67 -13.52
N PHE A 109 -24.56 -4.68 -14.16
CA PHE A 109 -23.82 -5.51 -15.13
C PHE A 109 -23.37 -4.71 -16.36
N ILE A 110 -24.17 -3.74 -16.82
CA ILE A 110 -23.78 -2.81 -17.87
C ILE A 110 -22.57 -2.00 -17.41
N ALA A 111 -22.62 -1.40 -16.22
CA ALA A 111 -21.51 -0.62 -15.68
C ALA A 111 -20.23 -1.44 -15.50
N LYS A 112 -20.36 -2.70 -15.03
CA LYS A 112 -19.24 -3.64 -14.89
C LYS A 112 -18.62 -3.95 -16.25
N GLN A 113 -19.44 -4.19 -17.27
CA GLN A 113 -18.97 -4.53 -18.61
C GLN A 113 -18.27 -3.33 -19.29
N ASP A 114 -18.83 -2.12 -19.16
CA ASP A 114 -18.22 -0.89 -19.68
C ASP A 114 -16.85 -0.64 -19.02
N LEU A 115 -16.76 -0.85 -17.71
CA LEU A 115 -15.51 -0.73 -16.97
C LEU A 115 -14.48 -1.80 -17.36
N GLU A 116 -14.92 -3.04 -17.53
CA GLU A 116 -14.06 -4.14 -17.98
C GLU A 116 -13.45 -3.87 -19.36
N GLU A 117 -14.24 -3.32 -20.28
CA GLU A 117 -13.77 -2.93 -21.60
C GLU A 117 -12.73 -1.81 -21.53
N CYS A 118 -12.96 -0.80 -20.67
CA CYS A 118 -11.97 0.25 -20.40
C CYS A 118 -10.65 -0.33 -19.87
N ILE A 119 -10.71 -1.23 -18.88
CA ILE A 119 -9.54 -1.90 -18.30
C ILE A 119 -8.79 -2.69 -19.38
N ARG A 120 -9.53 -3.41 -20.23
CA ARG A 120 -8.97 -4.22 -21.32
C ARG A 120 -8.27 -3.36 -22.37
N ILE A 121 -8.90 -2.26 -22.82
CA ILE A 121 -8.32 -1.34 -23.82
C ILE A 121 -7.07 -0.66 -23.25
N GLY A 122 -7.13 -0.19 -22.00
CA GLY A 122 -6.02 0.48 -21.33
C GLY A 122 -4.88 -0.45 -20.90
N LYS A 123 -5.07 -1.78 -20.99
CA LYS A 123 -4.18 -2.81 -20.41
C LYS A 123 -3.93 -2.55 -18.92
N LEU A 124 -4.98 -2.19 -18.20
CA LEU A 124 -4.97 -1.89 -16.78
C LEU A 124 -5.08 -3.17 -15.95
N PRO A 125 -4.79 -3.12 -14.63
CA PRO A 125 -4.98 -4.26 -13.75
C PRO A 125 -6.44 -4.76 -13.76
N LYS A 126 -6.63 -6.07 -13.98
CA LYS A 126 -7.97 -6.70 -13.96
C LYS A 126 -8.67 -6.56 -12.60
N SER A 127 -7.88 -6.47 -11.52
CA SER A 127 -8.36 -6.26 -10.15
C SER A 127 -9.07 -4.93 -9.92
N TRP A 128 -8.99 -3.99 -10.87
CA TRP A 128 -9.73 -2.73 -10.80
C TRP A 128 -11.17 -2.83 -11.29
N ASN A 129 -11.58 -4.00 -11.80
CA ASN A 129 -12.99 -4.24 -12.08
C ASN A 129 -13.78 -4.39 -10.77
N ILE A 130 -15.10 -4.25 -10.86
CA ILE A 130 -15.97 -4.20 -9.69
C ILE A 130 -16.64 -5.54 -9.50
N GLU A 131 -16.47 -6.10 -8.31
CA GLU A 131 -17.19 -7.28 -7.88
C GLU A 131 -18.57 -6.95 -7.31
N TRP A 132 -19.48 -7.91 -7.46
CA TRP A 132 -20.88 -7.74 -7.07
C TRP A 132 -21.02 -7.46 -5.57
N GLU A 133 -20.21 -8.12 -4.75
CA GLU A 133 -20.19 -7.97 -3.29
C GLU A 133 -19.79 -6.55 -2.88
N VAL A 134 -18.80 -5.96 -3.57
CA VAL A 134 -18.33 -4.59 -3.34
C VAL A 134 -19.43 -3.58 -3.68
N PHE A 135 -20.18 -3.82 -4.76
CA PHE A 135 -21.35 -3.01 -5.10
C PHE A 135 -22.46 -3.12 -4.04
N LEU A 136 -22.69 -4.31 -3.48
CA LEU A 136 -23.68 -4.49 -2.40
C LEU A 136 -23.28 -3.75 -1.13
N ASP A 137 -21.99 -3.75 -0.77
CA ASP A 137 -21.47 -2.96 0.35
C ASP A 137 -21.71 -1.46 0.13
N PHE A 138 -21.34 -0.95 -1.04
CA PHE A 138 -21.61 0.44 -1.44
C PHE A 138 -23.09 0.80 -1.36
N HIS A 139 -23.96 -0.07 -1.88
CA HIS A 139 -25.42 0.12 -1.82
C HIS A 139 -25.93 0.18 -0.38
N ARG A 140 -25.47 -0.75 0.48
CA ARG A 140 -25.85 -0.78 1.90
C ARG A 140 -25.46 0.50 2.63
N GLU A 141 -24.23 0.97 2.42
CA GLU A 141 -23.76 2.21 3.04
C GLU A 141 -24.62 3.41 2.62
N ARG A 142 -24.94 3.49 1.32
CA ARG A 142 -25.74 4.58 0.77
C ARG A 142 -27.18 4.59 1.31
N VAL A 143 -27.85 3.44 1.32
CA VAL A 143 -29.22 3.30 1.85
C VAL A 143 -29.27 3.45 3.37
N GLY A 144 -28.23 2.98 4.07
CA GLY A 144 -28.11 3.14 5.52
C GLY A 144 -28.03 4.60 5.95
N ARG A 145 -27.37 5.46 5.17
CA ARG A 145 -27.27 6.89 5.46
C ARG A 145 -28.59 7.64 5.22
N SER A 146 -29.38 7.27 4.20
CA SER A 146 -30.67 7.94 3.94
C SER A 146 -31.72 7.73 5.03
N ASN A 147 -31.60 6.68 5.84
CA ASN A 147 -32.55 6.38 6.92
C ASN A 147 -32.18 7.02 8.27
N ALA A 148 -30.94 7.50 8.44
CA ALA A 148 -30.45 8.07 9.70
C ALA A 148 -30.73 9.58 9.84
N ASP A 149 -30.83 10.32 8.72
CA ASP A 149 -31.07 11.77 8.72
C ASP A 149 -32.56 12.17 8.79
N GLY A 150 -33.49 11.20 8.80
CA GLY A 150 -34.94 11.45 8.75
C GLY A 150 -35.68 11.52 10.10
N SER A 151 -35.00 11.39 11.25
CA SER A 151 -35.69 11.18 12.55
C SER A 151 -35.33 12.19 13.65
N GLN A 152 -35.31 13.49 13.34
CA GLN A 152 -35.33 14.55 14.37
C GLN A 152 -36.20 15.76 13.98
N HIS A 153 -37.46 15.52 13.62
CA HIS A 153 -38.53 16.48 13.93
C HIS A 153 -39.60 15.75 14.73
N LYS A 154 -39.30 15.57 16.02
CA LYS A 154 -40.24 15.10 17.02
C LYS A 154 -41.23 16.24 17.27
N SER A 155 -42.38 16.18 16.62
CA SER A 155 -43.53 17.02 16.93
C SER A 155 -43.85 16.89 18.42
N ILE A 156 -43.79 18.03 19.12
CA ILE A 156 -44.22 18.15 20.50
C ILE A 156 -45.72 17.95 20.51
N SER A 157 -46.16 16.88 21.18
CA SER A 157 -47.54 16.57 21.48
C SER A 157 -48.16 17.64 22.38
N ILE A 158 -49.25 18.26 21.95
CA ILE A 158 -50.24 18.86 22.86
C ILE A 158 -51.48 17.98 22.82
N ALA A 159 -51.94 17.64 24.03
CA ALA A 159 -52.97 16.68 24.32
C ALA A 159 -54.38 17.30 24.28
N GLN A 160 -55.35 16.42 24.00
CA GLN A 160 -56.78 16.47 24.36
C GLN A 160 -57.67 17.54 23.71
N ARG A 161 -58.62 17.09 22.86
CA ARG A 161 -60.05 17.01 23.24
C ARG A 161 -60.89 16.30 22.18
N ASP A 162 -61.99 15.73 22.67
CA ASP A 162 -63.03 14.97 22.01
C ASP A 162 -63.65 15.58 20.73
N THR A 163 -64.30 14.66 20.01
CA THR A 163 -65.63 14.76 19.38
C THR A 163 -65.77 15.06 17.88
N PHE A 164 -66.50 14.11 17.27
CA PHE A 164 -67.41 14.15 16.12
C PHE A 164 -66.90 14.13 14.67
N GLU A 165 -67.57 13.22 13.96
CA GLU A 165 -67.79 13.10 12.51
C GLU A 165 -68.12 14.46 11.88
N GLU A 166 -67.66 14.71 10.65
CA GLU A 166 -68.52 15.02 9.52
C GLU A 166 -67.72 15.18 8.21
N GLU A 167 -68.46 14.95 7.13
CA GLU A 167 -68.07 14.97 5.73
C GLU A 167 -67.91 16.41 5.18
N GLU A 168 -67.58 16.46 3.89
CA GLU A 168 -67.87 17.53 2.92
C GLU A 168 -66.97 18.78 2.81
N GLU A 169 -66.44 18.89 1.58
CA GLU A 169 -66.52 20.03 0.64
C GLU A 169 -66.24 21.46 1.10
N GLY A 170 -65.48 22.18 0.25
CA GLY A 170 -65.83 23.55 -0.09
C GLY A 170 -64.71 24.58 -0.04
N TYR A 171 -64.19 24.89 -1.24
CA TYR A 171 -63.87 26.21 -1.80
C TYR A 171 -63.24 27.36 -0.96
N ASN A 172 -62.23 27.97 -1.62
CA ASN A 172 -61.95 29.42 -1.73
C ASN A 172 -61.51 30.16 -0.47
N ASP A 173 -60.78 31.27 -0.50
CA ASP A 173 -59.88 32.01 -1.40
C ASP A 173 -59.36 33.16 -0.50
N GLU A 174 -58.33 33.87 -0.95
CA GLU A 174 -57.93 35.23 -0.48
C GLU A 174 -57.10 35.42 0.81
N ASP A 175 -55.97 36.12 0.57
CA ASP A 175 -55.33 37.18 1.38
C ASP A 175 -54.87 36.93 2.82
N VAL A 176 -53.54 36.72 3.00
CA VAL A 176 -52.77 37.37 4.08
C VAL A 176 -51.35 37.69 3.59
N GLY A 177 -50.94 38.94 3.80
CA GLY A 177 -49.82 39.61 3.13
C GLY A 177 -48.40 39.16 3.51
N VAL A 178 -47.51 39.42 2.56
CA VAL A 178 -46.06 39.22 2.67
C VAL A 178 -45.44 40.46 3.30
N GLU A 179 -45.03 40.35 4.56
CA GLU A 179 -44.24 41.36 5.27
C GLU A 179 -42.74 41.04 5.06
N TYR A 180 -42.09 41.80 4.18
CA TYR A 180 -40.65 41.76 3.99
C TYR A 180 -39.98 42.60 5.07
N HIS A 181 -39.26 41.95 5.99
CA HIS A 181 -38.31 42.64 6.86
C HIS A 181 -36.97 42.81 6.14
N GLU A 182 -36.76 44.04 5.68
CA GLU A 182 -35.49 44.63 5.28
C GLU A 182 -34.57 44.68 6.51
N TYR A 183 -33.45 43.95 6.48
CA TYR A 183 -32.38 44.08 7.47
C TYR A 183 -31.16 44.69 6.77
N SER A 184 -31.06 46.00 6.89
CA SER A 184 -29.87 46.80 6.60
C SER A 184 -28.81 46.54 7.67
N GLY A 185 -27.62 46.11 7.24
CA GLY A 185 -26.44 45.98 8.07
C GLY A 185 -25.26 46.66 7.39
N ASP A 186 -25.08 47.94 7.68
CA ASP A 186 -23.88 48.73 7.45
C ASP A 186 -22.67 48.05 8.09
N TYR A 187 -21.61 47.83 7.31
CA TYR A 187 -20.24 47.79 7.83
C TYR A 187 -19.36 48.59 6.90
N GLU A 188 -18.75 49.61 7.48
CA GLU A 188 -18.00 50.68 6.85
C GLU A 188 -16.71 50.20 6.18
N GLU A 189 -16.40 50.88 5.08
CA GLU A 189 -15.12 50.93 4.38
C GLU A 189 -14.01 51.44 5.30
N GLU A 190 -12.84 50.80 5.26
CA GLU A 190 -11.57 51.53 5.38
C GLU A 190 -10.73 51.28 4.12
N GLU A 191 -10.58 52.36 3.35
CA GLU A 191 -9.62 52.55 2.27
C GLU A 191 -8.18 52.49 2.81
N GLU A 192 -7.32 51.72 2.16
CA GLU A 192 -5.93 52.14 1.97
C GLU A 192 -5.52 51.93 0.51
N GLU A 193 -5.44 53.06 -0.20
CA GLU A 193 -4.77 53.18 -1.48
C GLU A 193 -3.24 53.09 -1.32
N ALA A 194 -2.57 52.39 -2.25
CA ALA A 194 -1.34 52.92 -2.87
C ALA A 194 -0.90 52.14 -4.13
N ALA A 195 -1.05 52.82 -5.27
CA ALA A 195 -0.03 53.03 -6.30
C ALA A 195 0.61 51.84 -7.06
N VAL A 196 0.03 51.60 -8.25
CA VAL A 196 0.66 51.73 -9.59
C VAL A 196 2.17 51.41 -9.73
N GLN A 197 2.50 50.33 -10.47
CA GLN A 197 3.43 50.45 -11.61
C GLN A 197 3.34 49.29 -12.62
N ASN A 198 3.17 49.70 -13.88
CA ASN A 198 3.19 48.89 -15.11
C ASN A 198 4.50 48.13 -15.31
N GLY A 199 4.42 46.94 -15.92
CA GLY A 199 5.59 46.23 -16.45
C GLY A 199 5.20 45.04 -17.31
N TYR A 200 4.81 45.30 -18.56
CA TYR A 200 4.83 44.34 -19.66
C TYR A 200 6.24 43.77 -19.83
N TYR A 201 6.40 42.45 -19.77
CA TYR A 201 7.51 41.74 -20.42
C TYR A 201 6.95 40.48 -21.06
N GLU A 202 6.80 40.55 -22.38
CA GLU A 202 6.99 39.39 -23.25
C GLU A 202 8.47 39.00 -23.13
N ASP A 203 8.77 37.74 -22.81
CA ASP A 203 10.09 37.19 -23.09
C ASP A 203 9.95 35.72 -23.50
N GLU A 204 10.12 35.52 -24.79
CA GLU A 204 10.34 34.24 -25.44
C GLU A 204 11.63 33.64 -24.87
N ASN A 205 11.56 32.42 -24.34
CA ASN A 205 12.78 31.64 -24.12
C ASN A 205 12.57 30.21 -24.63
N ASP A 206 12.77 30.14 -25.94
CA ASP A 206 13.22 29.00 -26.71
C ASP A 206 14.54 28.49 -26.10
N TYR A 207 14.51 27.33 -25.44
CA TYR A 207 15.71 26.59 -25.09
C TYR A 207 15.65 25.21 -25.76
N SER A 208 16.12 25.22 -27.00
CA SER A 208 16.89 24.12 -27.56
C SER A 208 18.17 23.94 -26.74
N ASP A 209 18.39 22.76 -26.17
CA ASP A 209 19.74 22.34 -25.80
C ASP A 209 19.95 20.89 -26.27
N GLU A 210 20.70 20.81 -27.36
CA GLU A 210 21.42 19.64 -27.83
C GLU A 210 22.55 19.35 -26.84
N TYR A 211 22.63 18.11 -26.33
CA TYR A 211 23.89 17.58 -25.85
C TYR A 211 24.13 16.22 -26.49
N ASP A 212 24.98 16.29 -27.52
CA ASP A 212 25.81 15.20 -28.02
C ASP A 212 26.87 14.81 -26.97
N ASP A 213 27.06 13.49 -26.92
CA ASP A 213 28.30 12.72 -26.77
C ASP A 213 29.25 12.82 -25.55
N ASP A 214 29.67 11.61 -25.20
CA ASP A 214 30.96 11.18 -24.64
C ASP A 214 31.33 11.54 -23.20
N ASP A 215 31.16 10.56 -22.29
CA ASP A 215 32.35 9.84 -21.80
C ASP A 215 31.98 8.62 -20.92
N ASN A 216 32.13 7.44 -21.52
CA ASN A 216 33.13 6.45 -21.12
C ASN A 216 33.36 6.22 -19.59
N ARG A 217 32.65 5.26 -18.99
CA ARG A 217 33.28 4.44 -17.94
C ARG A 217 32.72 3.01 -17.88
N VAL A 218 33.60 2.09 -18.27
CA VAL A 218 33.48 0.64 -18.19
C VAL A 218 33.92 0.19 -16.79
N GLU A 219 33.06 -0.53 -16.07
CA GLU A 219 33.39 -1.45 -14.98
C GLU A 219 32.29 -2.54 -15.08
N GLU A 220 32.45 -3.71 -15.71
CA GLU A 220 33.39 -4.83 -15.50
C GLU A 220 33.09 -5.67 -14.22
N TYR A 221 32.64 -6.91 -14.46
CA TYR A 221 32.40 -8.07 -13.56
C TYR A 221 31.31 -7.96 -12.45
N GLY A 222 30.54 -8.99 -12.14
CA GLY A 222 30.64 -10.41 -12.47
C GLY A 222 29.30 -11.15 -12.31
N GLY A 223 29.17 -12.23 -13.09
CA GLY A 223 28.04 -13.14 -13.02
C GLY A 223 28.16 -14.09 -11.83
N TYR A 224 27.01 -14.51 -11.32
CA TYR A 224 26.90 -15.74 -10.54
C TYR A 224 25.87 -16.64 -11.18
N THR A 225 26.32 -17.88 -11.25
CA THR A 225 25.77 -19.05 -11.89
C THR A 225 24.56 -19.56 -11.13
N ASP A 226 23.57 -19.92 -11.93
CA ASP A 226 22.47 -20.80 -11.59
C ASP A 226 23.08 -22.21 -11.44
N GLU A 227 23.10 -22.75 -10.23
CA GLU A 227 23.40 -24.16 -9.99
C GLU A 227 22.27 -24.76 -9.15
N GLU A 228 21.30 -25.30 -9.87
CA GLU A 228 20.63 -26.54 -9.48
C GLU A 228 21.70 -27.61 -9.23
N ASN A 229 21.69 -28.22 -8.04
CA ASN A 229 22.06 -29.61 -7.82
C ASN A 229 21.43 -30.07 -6.50
N GLU A 230 20.53 -31.05 -6.51
CA GLU A 230 20.80 -32.49 -6.60
C GLU A 230 21.23 -33.08 -5.23
N ASP A 231 20.25 -33.81 -4.67
CA ASP A 231 20.30 -35.18 -4.13
C ASP A 231 21.36 -35.70 -3.10
N GLY A 232 20.82 -36.47 -2.14
CA GLY A 232 21.50 -37.51 -1.34
C GLY A 232 22.32 -37.02 -0.14
N TYR A 233 22.34 -37.62 1.04
CA TYR A 233 22.15 -39.02 1.46
C TYR A 233 21.91 -39.08 2.99
N ASP A 234 21.05 -40.01 3.40
CA ASP A 234 21.24 -41.08 4.40
C ASP A 234 21.70 -40.87 5.87
N VAL A 235 20.83 -41.42 6.75
CA VAL A 235 21.10 -42.39 7.84
C VAL A 235 21.68 -41.90 9.18
N TYR A 236 20.87 -42.04 10.24
CA TYR A 236 21.09 -42.86 11.46
C TYR A 236 19.72 -43.03 12.15
N SER A 237 19.10 -44.22 12.18
CA SER A 237 19.29 -45.35 13.11
C SER A 237 18.71 -45.12 14.52
N GLY A 238 17.77 -46.00 14.90
CA GLY A 238 17.28 -46.25 16.26
C GLY A 238 15.75 -46.19 16.33
N ASP A 239 15.00 -47.12 16.89
CA ASP A 239 15.30 -48.42 17.51
C ASP A 239 13.92 -49.05 17.83
N ASP A 240 13.89 -50.38 17.87
CA ASP A 240 13.03 -51.22 18.72
C ASP A 240 11.51 -51.47 18.50
N SER A 241 11.19 -52.70 18.93
CA SER A 241 9.93 -53.44 19.13
C SER A 241 9.23 -53.94 17.85
N GLU A 242 9.42 -55.20 17.41
CA GLU A 242 9.02 -56.49 18.02
C GLU A 242 7.51 -56.58 18.34
N ASP A 243 6.83 -57.46 17.61
CA ASP A 243 5.77 -58.40 18.03
C ASP A 243 5.02 -58.84 16.74
N ASP A 244 5.34 -60.03 16.22
CA ASP A 244 4.61 -61.28 16.48
C ASP A 244 3.14 -61.20 16.01
N ASP A 245 2.84 -61.84 14.87
CA ASP A 245 2.06 -63.07 14.91
C ASP A 245 1.96 -63.75 13.53
N LYS A 246 1.88 -65.07 13.64
CA LYS A 246 2.00 -66.11 12.62
C LYS A 246 0.63 -66.51 12.05
N ASP A 247 0.73 -67.49 11.14
CA ASP A 247 -0.29 -68.39 10.60
C ASP A 247 -0.76 -67.96 9.19
N ASP A 248 -0.13 -68.46 8.12
CA ASP A 248 -0.15 -69.86 7.62
C ASP A 248 -1.58 -70.28 7.24
N ASP A 249 -1.87 -70.28 5.93
CA ASP A 249 -2.36 -71.49 5.27
C ASP A 249 -2.54 -71.25 3.77
N SER A 250 -1.78 -72.04 3.03
CA SER A 250 -1.95 -72.36 1.62
C SER A 250 -3.35 -72.88 1.31
N HIS A 251 -3.91 -72.52 0.15
CA HIS A 251 -4.54 -73.51 -0.74
C HIS A 251 -4.66 -72.96 -2.16
N GLU A 252 -3.93 -73.62 -3.06
CA GLU A 252 -4.24 -73.70 -4.49
C GLU A 252 -5.64 -74.31 -4.65
N ASP A 253 -6.48 -73.74 -5.51
CA ASP A 253 -7.35 -74.55 -6.36
C ASP A 253 -7.70 -73.81 -7.64
N GLU A 254 -7.30 -74.42 -8.76
CA GLU A 254 -7.71 -74.09 -10.11
C GLU A 254 -9.19 -74.46 -10.28
N THR A 255 -10.02 -73.53 -10.76
CA THR A 255 -11.18 -73.93 -11.56
C THR A 255 -11.44 -72.93 -12.67
N ASP A 256 -11.16 -73.38 -13.88
CA ASP A 256 -11.77 -72.91 -15.12
C ASP A 256 -13.30 -72.93 -15.00
N GLN A 257 -13.94 -71.79 -15.24
CA GLN A 257 -15.26 -71.75 -15.88
C GLN A 257 -15.34 -70.60 -16.88
N GLU A 258 -15.38 -70.98 -18.15
CA GLU A 258 -15.77 -70.13 -19.26
C GLU A 258 -17.28 -69.80 -19.22
N SER A 259 -17.59 -68.57 -19.65
CA SER A 259 -18.84 -68.07 -20.25
C SER A 259 -20.01 -67.68 -19.32
N PRO A 260 -20.96 -66.82 -19.79
CA PRO A 260 -20.91 -65.85 -20.89
C PRO A 260 -21.48 -64.45 -20.51
N GLY A 261 -21.13 -63.44 -21.31
CA GLY A 261 -21.90 -62.24 -21.62
C GLY A 261 -22.79 -61.63 -20.53
N HIS A 262 -22.28 -60.60 -19.86
CA HIS A 262 -23.14 -59.54 -19.33
C HIS A 262 -22.64 -58.18 -19.81
N ASP A 263 -23.33 -57.67 -20.82
CA ASP A 263 -23.44 -56.24 -21.06
C ASP A 263 -23.91 -55.56 -19.76
N SER A 264 -23.07 -54.70 -19.21
CA SER A 264 -23.46 -53.65 -18.26
C SER A 264 -22.64 -52.43 -18.66
N ILE A 265 -23.18 -51.58 -19.53
CA ILE A 265 -24.07 -50.46 -19.15
C ILE A 265 -23.51 -49.74 -17.94
N GLY A 266 -22.92 -48.58 -18.21
CA GLY A 266 -22.59 -47.59 -17.21
C GLY A 266 -21.11 -47.27 -17.12
N GLU A 267 -20.52 -46.76 -18.21
CA GLU A 267 -19.53 -45.70 -18.06
C GLU A 267 -20.22 -44.58 -17.26
N GLY A 268 -20.14 -44.68 -15.93
CA GLY A 268 -20.41 -43.56 -15.04
C GLY A 268 -19.53 -42.40 -15.48
N PRO A 269 -20.02 -41.15 -15.37
CA PRO A 269 -19.26 -40.00 -15.83
C PRO A 269 -17.90 -40.09 -15.17
N LYS A 270 -16.83 -40.18 -15.98
CA LYS A 270 -15.49 -39.89 -15.52
C LYS A 270 -15.62 -38.56 -14.81
N PHE A 271 -15.58 -38.60 -13.48
CA PHE A 271 -15.34 -37.41 -12.68
C PHE A 271 -13.96 -36.98 -13.16
N ALA A 272 -13.95 -36.10 -14.17
CA ALA A 272 -12.85 -35.22 -14.40
C ALA A 272 -12.72 -34.50 -13.07
N TYR A 273 -11.81 -35.00 -12.23
CA TYR A 273 -11.34 -34.27 -11.08
C TYR A 273 -11.05 -32.88 -11.63
N HIS A 274 -11.84 -31.90 -11.22
CA HIS A 274 -11.68 -30.52 -11.61
C HIS A 274 -10.31 -30.06 -11.10
N THR A 275 -9.25 -30.35 -11.84
CA THR A 275 -7.88 -29.91 -11.56
C THR A 275 -7.66 -28.44 -11.94
N GLU A 276 -8.71 -27.75 -12.36
CA GLU A 276 -8.62 -26.39 -12.92
C GLU A 276 -9.69 -25.44 -12.37
N ARG A 277 -10.18 -25.65 -11.14
CA ARG A 277 -10.37 -24.46 -10.31
C ARG A 277 -8.97 -24.05 -9.90
N GLU A 278 -8.33 -23.29 -10.77
CA GLU A 278 -7.23 -22.40 -10.41
C GLU A 278 -7.65 -21.76 -9.08
N LEU A 279 -7.10 -22.26 -7.98
CA LEU A 279 -7.28 -21.67 -6.68
C LEU A 279 -6.80 -20.23 -6.87
N GLU A 280 -7.73 -19.27 -6.85
CA GLU A 280 -7.44 -17.86 -7.04
C GLU A 280 -6.30 -17.46 -6.09
N CYS A 281 -5.07 -17.48 -6.60
CA CYS A 281 -3.88 -17.32 -5.80
C CYS A 281 -3.73 -15.82 -5.56
N VAL A 282 -4.11 -15.38 -4.36
CA VAL A 282 -3.91 -14.00 -3.94
C VAL A 282 -2.48 -13.84 -3.47
N ASP A 283 -1.77 -12.87 -4.01
CA ASP A 283 -0.40 -12.55 -3.61
C ASP A 283 -0.33 -12.28 -2.09
N ILE A 284 0.52 -13.03 -1.39
CA ILE A 284 0.70 -12.87 0.07
C ILE A 284 1.24 -11.49 0.43
N GLY A 285 2.02 -10.87 -0.48
CA GLY A 285 2.49 -9.49 -0.32
C GLY A 285 1.34 -8.49 -0.32
N LEU A 286 0.35 -8.66 -1.19
CA LEU A 286 -0.87 -7.88 -1.24
C LEU A 286 -1.71 -8.06 0.02
N ILE A 287 -1.90 -9.30 0.50
CA ILE A 287 -2.62 -9.58 1.75
C ILE A 287 -1.93 -8.88 2.93
N ARG A 288 -0.60 -8.98 3.02
CA ARG A 288 0.19 -8.29 4.05
C ARG A 288 -0.04 -6.78 3.94
N ARG A 289 0.17 -6.15 2.79
CA ARG A 289 -0.03 -4.70 2.59
C ARG A 289 -1.43 -4.24 2.97
N ARG A 290 -2.48 -4.99 2.58
CA ARG A 290 -3.87 -4.70 2.97
C ARG A 290 -4.05 -4.75 4.48
N ALA A 291 -3.53 -5.78 5.14
CA ALA A 291 -3.57 -5.89 6.60
C ALA A 291 -2.76 -4.78 7.29
N GLN A 292 -1.61 -4.37 6.76
CA GLN A 292 -0.85 -3.23 7.28
C GLN A 292 -1.65 -1.93 7.19
N ASN A 293 -2.22 -1.63 6.02
CA ASN A 293 -3.00 -0.41 5.80
C ASN A 293 -4.27 -0.38 6.65
N HIS A 294 -4.89 -1.54 6.88
CA HIS A 294 -6.13 -1.61 7.66
C HIS A 294 -5.88 -1.57 9.18
N TYR A 295 -4.86 -2.29 9.67
CA TYR A 295 -4.61 -2.46 11.11
C TYR A 295 -3.44 -1.63 11.65
N GLY A 296 -2.70 -0.92 10.80
CA GLY A 296 -1.49 -0.18 11.20
C GLY A 296 -0.30 -1.08 11.55
N LEU A 297 -0.25 -2.31 11.03
CA LEU A 297 0.77 -3.30 11.38
C LEU A 297 2.01 -3.20 10.48
N LEU A 298 3.18 -3.58 11.00
CA LEU A 298 4.43 -3.65 10.23
C LEU A 298 4.72 -5.11 9.79
N LEU A 299 3.94 -5.60 8.82
CA LEU A 299 4.05 -6.96 8.27
C LEU A 299 5.04 -7.10 7.12
N THR A 300 5.43 -6.01 6.46
CA THR A 300 6.49 -6.00 5.46
C THR A 300 7.86 -5.85 6.11
N SER A 301 8.89 -6.35 5.43
CA SER A 301 10.28 -6.11 5.83
C SER A 301 10.62 -4.64 5.64
N GLY A 302 11.13 -3.99 6.68
CA GLY A 302 11.70 -2.65 6.59
C GLY A 302 13.10 -2.67 5.97
N SER A 303 13.67 -1.51 5.72
CA SER A 303 15.07 -1.35 5.31
C SER A 303 15.97 -1.29 6.53
N ILE A 304 17.15 -1.91 6.48
CA ILE A 304 18.12 -1.79 7.59
C ILE A 304 18.76 -0.41 7.53
N LEU A 305 18.62 0.37 8.61
CA LEU A 305 19.20 1.71 8.77
C LEU A 305 20.49 1.70 9.59
N GLY A 306 20.77 0.62 10.31
CA GLY A 306 21.94 0.52 11.16
C GLY A 306 21.98 -0.76 11.98
N TRP A 307 23.15 -1.02 12.56
CA TRP A 307 23.42 -2.20 13.37
C TRP A 307 24.02 -1.78 14.71
N ARG A 308 23.70 -2.54 15.76
CA ARG A 308 24.30 -2.35 17.08
C ARG A 308 24.54 -3.70 17.76
N LYS A 309 25.76 -3.94 18.23
CA LYS A 309 26.05 -5.08 19.09
C LYS A 309 25.52 -4.82 20.49
N THR A 310 24.90 -5.84 21.09
CA THR A 310 24.53 -5.83 22.50
C THR A 310 25.73 -6.19 23.37
N LYS A 311 25.67 -5.86 24.66
CA LYS A 311 26.67 -6.27 25.65
C LYS A 311 26.82 -7.79 25.76
N SER A 312 25.77 -8.55 25.41
CA SER A 312 25.75 -10.01 25.40
C SER A 312 26.27 -10.63 24.09
N GLY A 313 26.74 -9.83 23.13
CA GLY A 313 27.27 -10.32 21.85
C GLY A 313 26.20 -10.61 20.78
N GLY A 314 24.93 -10.29 21.04
CA GLY A 314 23.87 -10.32 20.03
C GLY A 314 23.93 -9.11 19.10
N LEU A 315 23.35 -9.23 17.90
CA LEU A 315 23.23 -8.13 16.96
C LEU A 315 21.78 -7.63 16.90
N LEU A 316 21.61 -6.33 17.10
CA LEU A 316 20.35 -5.62 16.89
C LEU A 316 20.41 -4.85 15.58
N ALA A 317 19.35 -4.96 14.78
CA ALA A 317 19.15 -4.19 13.58
C ALA A 317 18.14 -3.08 13.85
N VAL A 318 18.45 -1.87 13.40
CA VAL A 318 17.50 -0.78 13.32
C VAL A 318 16.83 -0.84 11.95
N MET A 319 15.55 -1.20 11.94
CA MET A 319 14.71 -1.35 10.76
C MET A 319 13.90 -0.09 10.54
N GLY A 320 14.08 0.57 9.39
CA GLY A 320 13.32 1.72 8.92
C GLY A 320 12.13 1.32 8.07
N TYR A 321 11.06 2.09 8.19
CA TYR A 321 9.83 1.93 7.44
C TYR A 321 9.40 3.30 6.92
N GLU A 322 8.93 3.35 5.67
CA GLU A 322 8.48 4.59 5.04
C GLU A 322 7.10 4.39 4.41
N CYS A 323 6.20 5.34 4.64
CA CYS A 323 4.89 5.39 4.02
C CYS A 323 4.56 6.85 3.70
N ARG A 324 4.46 7.17 2.40
CA ARG A 324 4.09 8.52 1.89
C ARG A 324 4.95 9.63 2.49
N GLY A 325 6.27 9.43 2.52
CA GLY A 325 7.25 10.38 3.06
C GLY A 325 7.36 10.42 4.59
N ASN A 326 6.46 9.76 5.32
CA ASN A 326 6.55 9.62 6.77
C ASN A 326 7.30 8.35 7.13
N ARG A 327 8.21 8.44 8.09
CA ARG A 327 9.12 7.35 8.47
C ARG A 327 8.89 6.92 9.91
N THR A 328 9.05 5.63 10.18
CA THR A 328 9.19 5.10 11.53
C THR A 328 10.31 4.06 11.59
N ALA A 329 10.77 3.70 12.78
CA ALA A 329 11.82 2.71 12.95
C ALA A 329 11.53 1.73 14.09
N ARG A 330 12.07 0.52 13.99
CA ARG A 330 11.96 -0.56 14.97
C ARG A 330 13.30 -1.23 15.20
N VAL A 331 13.50 -1.73 16.41
CA VAL A 331 14.63 -2.59 16.74
C VAL A 331 14.19 -4.03 16.59
N LYS A 332 14.97 -4.82 15.85
CA LYS A 332 14.77 -6.27 15.72
C LYS A 332 16.07 -7.00 16.02
N GLN A 333 15.94 -8.16 16.68
CA GLN A 333 17.07 -9.06 16.83
C GLN A 333 17.42 -9.66 15.46
N HIS A 334 18.69 -9.58 15.06
CA HIS A 334 19.17 -10.13 13.81
C HIS A 334 20.00 -11.39 14.05
N LYS A 335 19.74 -12.44 13.27
CA LYS A 335 20.41 -13.74 13.41
C LYS A 335 21.70 -13.85 12.59
N ASP A 336 21.81 -13.13 11.48
CA ASP A 336 23.02 -13.19 10.66
C ASP A 336 24.09 -12.25 11.19
N THR A 337 25.25 -12.82 11.50
CA THR A 337 26.46 -12.15 11.99
C THR A 337 27.43 -11.72 10.89
N ASN A 338 27.20 -12.15 9.63
CA ASN A 338 28.21 -12.13 8.57
C ASN A 338 28.36 -10.79 7.81
N GLY A 339 27.70 -9.70 8.22
CA GLY A 339 27.74 -8.43 7.47
C GLY A 339 27.67 -7.16 8.33
N ALA A 340 27.85 -7.26 9.65
CA ALA A 340 27.67 -6.13 10.54
C ALA A 340 28.84 -5.15 10.46
N GLN A 341 28.72 -4.11 9.63
CA GLN A 341 29.55 -2.92 9.75
C GLN A 341 29.08 -2.16 10.99
N GLU A 342 29.91 -2.14 12.02
CA GLU A 342 29.64 -1.45 13.28
C GLU A 342 29.46 0.05 12.99
N SER A 343 28.41 0.68 13.53
CA SER A 343 28.35 2.14 13.50
C SER A 343 29.57 2.65 14.26
N VAL A 344 30.47 3.34 13.56
CA VAL A 344 31.68 3.90 14.15
C VAL A 344 31.20 4.90 15.22
N MET A 345 31.34 4.56 16.50
CA MET A 345 31.27 5.56 17.57
C MET A 345 32.35 6.58 17.25
N LYS A 346 31.93 7.76 16.76
CA LYS A 346 32.85 8.87 16.57
C LYS A 346 33.16 9.51 17.92
N ASP A 347 34.28 10.22 17.93
CA ASP A 347 34.74 10.99 19.06
C ASP A 347 33.61 11.88 19.59
N ARG A 348 33.23 11.67 20.85
CA ARG A 348 32.16 12.39 21.56
C ARG A 348 32.54 13.85 21.85
N SER A 349 33.68 14.32 21.33
CA SER A 349 34.11 15.71 21.35
C SER A 349 33.34 16.61 20.36
N LEU A 350 32.62 16.02 19.40
CA LEU A 350 31.80 16.77 18.44
C LEU A 350 30.51 17.29 19.07
N SER A 351 30.08 18.48 18.63
CA SER A 351 28.81 19.06 19.05
C SER A 351 27.62 18.35 18.37
N ILE A 352 26.51 18.20 19.09
CA ILE A 352 25.25 17.66 18.55
C ILE A 352 24.53 18.77 17.82
N LEU A 353 24.19 18.53 16.54
CA LEU A 353 23.43 19.45 15.70
C LEU A 353 21.93 19.14 15.68
N GLY A 354 21.55 17.91 15.97
CA GLY A 354 20.14 17.53 16.02
C GLY A 354 19.89 16.05 16.27
N VAL A 355 18.61 15.70 16.34
CA VAL A 355 18.12 14.34 16.51
C VAL A 355 17.19 13.97 15.35
N GLY A 356 17.18 12.70 14.99
CA GLY A 356 16.37 12.14 13.90
C GLY A 356 15.38 11.10 14.42
N LEU A 357 15.28 9.98 13.68
CA LEU A 357 14.37 8.89 14.02
C LEU A 357 14.72 8.26 15.38
N ILE A 358 13.68 7.84 16.09
CA ILE A 358 13.78 6.94 17.25
C ILE A 358 13.32 5.54 16.84
N ALA A 359 14.08 4.53 17.24
CA ALA A 359 13.79 3.13 17.01
C ALA A 359 13.73 2.41 18.35
N TRP A 360 12.72 1.57 18.54
CA TRP A 360 12.63 0.75 19.74
C TRP A 360 12.11 -0.65 19.42
N GLU A 361 12.38 -1.58 20.32
CA GLU A 361 11.87 -2.94 20.25
C GLU A 361 10.39 -2.97 20.64
N VAL A 362 9.59 -3.62 19.80
CA VAL A 362 8.15 -3.82 20.03
C VAL A 362 7.90 -5.29 20.28
N ASP A 363 7.41 -5.58 21.49
CA ASP A 363 6.99 -6.91 21.89
C ASP A 363 5.79 -7.39 21.06
N ALA A 364 5.70 -8.71 20.85
CA ALA A 364 4.60 -9.39 20.17
C ALA A 364 3.23 -9.09 20.81
N MET A 365 3.18 -8.83 22.13
CA MET A 365 1.94 -8.46 22.82
C MET A 365 1.55 -6.99 22.63
N SER A 366 2.48 -6.15 22.18
CA SER A 366 2.30 -4.70 22.04
C SER A 366 2.28 -4.23 20.60
N VAL A 367 2.11 -5.13 19.62
CA VAL A 367 2.17 -4.76 18.18
C VAL A 367 1.06 -3.78 17.78
N PHE A 368 -0.11 -3.84 18.42
CA PHE A 368 -1.22 -2.89 18.19
C PHE A 368 -1.07 -1.57 18.99
N GLU A 369 -0.21 -1.55 20.00
CA GLU A 369 0.07 -0.37 20.84
C GLU A 369 1.59 -0.19 20.97
N PRO A 370 2.33 0.03 19.87
CA PRO A 370 3.79 -0.09 19.85
C PRO A 370 4.49 0.89 20.79
N ILE A 371 3.84 2.01 21.13
CA ILE A 371 4.39 3.07 21.99
C ILE A 371 4.21 2.76 23.49
N LYS A 372 3.41 1.77 23.86
CA LYS A 372 3.08 1.47 25.26
C LYS A 372 4.31 1.21 26.13
N SER A 373 5.29 0.50 25.60
CA SER A 373 6.54 0.15 26.29
C SER A 373 7.49 1.34 26.49
N LEU A 374 7.22 2.48 25.85
CA LEU A 374 8.00 3.70 26.00
C LEU A 374 7.38 4.70 26.98
N TYR A 375 6.20 4.42 27.54
CA TYR A 375 5.54 5.34 28.45
C TYR A 375 6.45 5.71 29.64
N PRO A 376 6.75 7.01 29.87
CA PRO A 376 7.70 7.42 30.88
C PRO A 376 7.23 7.01 32.27
N THR A 377 8.02 6.20 32.96
CA THR A 377 7.78 5.81 34.35
C THR A 377 9.05 6.01 35.18
N PRO A 378 8.93 6.56 36.40
CA PRO A 378 10.07 6.63 37.30
C PRO A 378 10.62 5.22 37.56
N ASN A 379 11.89 4.99 37.23
CA ASN A 379 12.57 3.68 37.33
C ASN A 379 11.95 2.57 36.45
N GLY A 380 11.31 2.94 35.34
CA GLY A 380 10.80 1.99 34.36
C GLY A 380 11.89 1.15 33.70
N THR A 381 11.56 -0.10 33.37
CA THR A 381 12.38 -0.91 32.46
C THR A 381 11.93 -0.64 31.04
N TYR A 382 12.83 -0.13 30.21
CA TYR A 382 12.52 0.21 28.82
C TYR A 382 13.07 -0.84 27.84
N PRO A 383 12.41 -1.03 26.69
CA PRO A 383 12.94 -1.88 25.62
C PRO A 383 14.23 -1.30 25.04
N ALA A 384 14.96 -2.12 24.28
CA ALA A 384 16.09 -1.65 23.51
C ALA A 384 15.66 -0.47 22.62
N THR A 385 16.26 0.69 22.83
CA THR A 385 15.87 1.96 22.19
C THR A 385 17.11 2.67 21.67
N PHE A 386 17.05 3.12 20.43
CA PHE A 386 18.11 3.87 19.75
C PHE A 386 17.57 5.14 19.12
N ILE A 387 18.40 6.18 19.08
CA ILE A 387 18.07 7.49 18.55
C ILE A 387 19.13 7.86 17.50
N ALA A 388 18.69 8.31 16.33
CA ALA A 388 19.58 8.87 15.34
C ALA A 388 20.06 10.25 15.81
N VAL A 389 21.37 10.43 15.98
CA VAL A 389 22.00 11.70 16.39
C VAL A 389 22.82 12.25 15.24
N ARG A 390 22.61 13.52 14.92
CA ARG A 390 23.38 14.28 13.92
C ARG A 390 24.47 15.06 14.63
N TRP A 391 25.71 14.75 14.29
CA TRP A 391 26.91 15.43 14.80
C TRP A 391 27.36 16.52 13.84
N GLU A 392 28.23 17.39 14.34
CA GLU A 392 29.02 18.31 13.52
C GLU A 392 29.75 17.57 12.39
N GLY A 393 29.75 18.17 11.20
CA GLY A 393 30.24 17.53 9.98
C GLY A 393 29.23 16.62 9.27
N ASP A 394 27.93 16.76 9.59
CA ASP A 394 26.81 16.04 8.95
C ASP A 394 26.89 14.51 9.07
N VAL A 395 27.41 14.04 10.20
CA VAL A 395 27.55 12.60 10.46
C VAL A 395 26.37 12.14 11.30
N TRP A 396 25.78 11.00 10.91
CA TRP A 396 24.69 10.38 11.64
C TRP A 396 25.16 9.12 12.36
N THR A 397 24.79 8.97 13.63
CA THR A 397 24.99 7.75 14.40
C THR A 397 23.69 7.31 15.07
N TRP A 398 23.62 6.04 15.48
CA TRP A 398 22.52 5.52 16.31
C TRP A 398 23.02 5.37 17.75
N GLU A 399 22.58 6.25 18.63
CA GLU A 399 22.92 6.23 20.06
C GLU A 399 21.90 5.43 20.86
N SER A 400 22.34 4.67 21.88
CA SER A 400 21.40 3.99 22.76
C SER A 400 20.70 5.00 23.66
N ARG A 401 19.58 4.60 24.28
CA ARG A 401 18.90 5.42 25.30
C ARG A 401 19.86 5.90 26.39
N GLU A 402 20.73 5.02 26.89
CA GLU A 402 21.69 5.36 27.95
C GLU A 402 22.77 6.32 27.46
N ASP A 403 23.26 6.14 26.23
CA ASP A 403 24.20 7.10 25.64
C ASP A 403 23.52 8.45 25.43
N PHE A 404 22.27 8.47 25.00
CA PHE A 404 21.51 9.70 24.81
C PHE A 404 21.23 10.43 26.13
N HIS A 405 21.00 9.72 27.24
CA HIS A 405 20.96 10.31 28.58
C HIS A 405 22.27 11.01 28.94
N TYR A 406 23.41 10.41 28.60
CA TYR A 406 24.72 11.03 28.84
C TYR A 406 24.94 12.28 27.97
N LEU A 407 24.44 12.25 26.73
CA LEU A 407 24.52 13.39 25.80
C LEU A 407 23.66 14.57 26.25
N MET A 408 22.48 14.31 26.83
CA MET A 408 21.57 15.30 27.40
C MET A 408 21.84 15.51 28.90
N GLY A 409 23.12 15.61 29.28
CA GLY A 409 23.54 15.59 30.69
C GLY A 409 23.09 16.79 31.53
N ASP A 410 22.48 17.80 30.91
CA ASP A 410 21.80 18.93 31.55
C ASP A 410 20.37 18.60 32.01
N LEU A 411 19.77 17.53 31.48
CA LEU A 411 18.44 17.06 31.83
C LEU A 411 18.50 15.83 32.76
N SER A 412 17.48 15.66 33.59
CA SER A 412 17.29 14.41 34.32
C SER A 412 16.93 13.27 33.37
N GLN A 413 17.24 12.02 33.75
CA GLN A 413 16.89 10.84 32.96
C GLN A 413 15.39 10.78 32.63
N PHE A 414 14.54 11.19 33.58
CA PHE A 414 13.09 11.23 33.38
C PHE A 414 12.68 12.28 32.34
N GLU A 415 13.30 13.47 32.35
CA GLU A 415 13.05 14.50 31.33
C GLU A 415 13.47 14.04 29.94
N VAL A 416 14.63 13.37 29.82
CA VAL A 416 15.06 12.78 28.55
C VAL A 416 14.08 11.71 28.08
N ASP A 417 13.60 10.87 28.99
CA ASP A 417 12.61 9.83 28.68
C ASP A 417 11.28 10.39 28.20
N ILE A 418 10.85 11.53 28.76
CA ILE A 418 9.70 12.30 28.26
C ILE A 418 9.93 12.75 26.81
N LEU A 419 11.12 13.30 26.50
CA LEU A 419 11.44 13.73 25.13
C LEU A 419 11.42 12.55 24.15
N LEU A 420 12.02 11.42 24.52
CA LEU A 420 12.01 10.20 23.70
C LEU A 420 10.58 9.71 23.44
N TYR A 421 9.73 9.74 24.46
CA TYR A 421 8.32 9.40 24.32
C TYR A 421 7.60 10.34 23.35
N PHE A 422 7.81 11.66 23.48
CA PHE A 422 7.22 12.66 22.59
C PHE A 422 7.67 12.47 21.13
N MET A 423 8.96 12.19 20.91
CA MET A 423 9.48 11.87 19.59
C MET A 423 8.81 10.62 19.01
N ALA A 424 8.66 9.57 19.82
CA ALA A 424 8.06 8.32 19.40
C ALA A 424 6.58 8.48 19.03
N ILE A 425 5.76 9.15 19.86
CA ILE A 425 4.34 9.39 19.53
C ILE A 425 4.17 10.28 18.30
N SER A 426 5.08 11.24 18.07
CA SER A 426 5.01 12.09 16.89
C SER A 426 5.29 11.26 15.63
N GLN A 427 6.45 10.60 15.60
CA GLN A 427 6.92 9.76 14.50
C GLN A 427 5.90 8.67 14.16
N GLU A 428 5.47 7.92 15.17
CA GLU A 428 4.52 6.82 14.99
C GLU A 428 3.14 7.31 14.60
N GLY A 429 2.69 8.43 15.19
CA GLY A 429 1.41 9.05 14.84
C GLY A 429 1.36 9.49 13.37
N ASP A 430 2.42 10.13 12.87
CA ASP A 430 2.52 10.57 11.47
C ASP A 430 2.57 9.39 10.49
N TYR A 431 3.36 8.37 10.84
CA TYR A 431 3.46 7.15 10.06
C TYR A 431 2.13 6.39 9.99
N LEU A 432 1.48 6.13 11.14
CA LEU A 432 0.21 5.41 11.19
C LEU A 432 -0.93 6.20 10.54
N LYS A 433 -0.93 7.53 10.65
CA LYS A 433 -1.86 8.39 9.90
C LYS A 433 -1.67 8.25 8.40
N SER A 434 -0.43 8.17 7.93
CA SER A 434 -0.13 8.01 6.50
C SER A 434 -0.55 6.65 5.96
N MET A 435 -0.35 5.61 6.77
CA MET A 435 -0.68 4.22 6.44
C MET A 435 -2.19 3.94 6.49
N THR A 436 -2.88 4.39 7.54
CA THR A 436 -4.27 4.00 7.83
C THR A 436 -5.29 5.12 7.54
N GLY A 437 -4.80 6.34 7.26
CA GLY A 437 -5.63 7.54 7.17
C GLY A 437 -6.07 8.12 8.52
N LYS A 438 -5.80 7.43 9.64
CA LYS A 438 -6.21 7.86 11.00
C LYS A 438 -5.00 7.98 11.91
N ARG A 439 -4.87 9.12 12.59
CA ARG A 439 -3.84 9.29 13.62
C ARG A 439 -4.34 8.62 14.91
N PRO A 440 -3.59 7.66 15.50
CA PRO A 440 -3.95 7.10 16.79
C PRO A 440 -3.84 8.15 17.90
N THR A 441 -4.66 7.99 18.93
CA THR A 441 -4.58 8.76 20.17
C THR A 441 -3.62 8.05 21.12
N PHE A 442 -2.57 8.74 21.54
CA PHE A 442 -1.64 8.25 22.55
C PHE A 442 -1.99 8.84 23.92
N PRO A 443 -1.79 8.09 25.02
CA PRO A 443 -2.01 8.63 26.35
C PRO A 443 -1.11 9.84 26.59
N GLY A 444 -1.72 10.96 27.01
CA GLY A 444 -0.97 12.10 27.49
C GLY A 444 -0.25 11.75 28.79
N ILE A 445 0.89 12.38 29.04
CA ILE A 445 1.58 12.27 30.33
C ILE A 445 0.68 12.98 31.35
N ALA A 446 -0.01 12.21 32.18
CA ALA A 446 -0.81 12.78 33.26
C ALA A 446 0.14 13.47 34.25
N SER A 447 -0.13 14.74 34.57
CA SER A 447 0.54 15.44 35.66
C SER A 447 0.14 14.76 36.97
N THR A 448 0.99 13.88 37.50
CA THR A 448 0.87 13.34 38.85
C THR A 448 1.44 14.29 39.88
#